data_AF-A0A7X8X597-F1
#
_entry.id   AF-A0A7X8X597-F1
#
_cell.length_a   1.000
_cell.length_b   1.000
_cell.length_c   1.000
_cell.angle_alpha   90.00
_cell.angle_beta   90.00
_cell.angle_gamma   90.00
#
_symmetry.space_group_name_H-M   'P 1'
#
loop_
_entity.id
_entity.type
_entity.pdbx_description
1 polymer ?
#
loop_
_entity_poly.entity_id
_entity_poly.type
_entity_poly.pdbx_seq_one_letter_code
_entity_poly.pdbx_strand_id
1 'polypeptide(L)'
;MAVGTKVNAQQALIKHELSYAKRGLGWGILSGATWGLDGVLLTIAGFMAPFWLESYSLAMVIVACLASAAMHDLFAGGWVALYNTFTGRWREYGRSLKTKPGKIVLMGALMGGPVGMGGYLIGLNLAGATYALSISAIYPALGAILGVFILKERITPRVWFGIIACMIGAFIVSFSPPEGTDAYPYFYAGIFFSLLPAIGWACEGVISTYGMDMVDSDIALGMREAFSGLVLLIIVVPIAGFLLGAGLAGWNIFGGAFAAGAPMLWVAAAGLSGGLSYVAWYKALNMTGVGRAMAFNVTYALWSIPFGLLFAAIGLYEYTVTTQAVIGAAIITFGTILVVANPKELLKLRN
;
A
#
# COMPACT_ATOMS: atom_id res chain seq x y z
N MET A 1 -9.37 54.65 -25.48
CA MET A 1 -9.53 53.25 -25.96
C MET A 1 -8.18 52.81 -26.51
N ALA A 2 -7.50 51.75 -26.09
CA ALA A 2 -7.79 50.66 -25.17
C ALA A 2 -6.47 50.28 -24.46
N VAL A 3 -6.46 50.28 -23.12
CA VAL A 3 -5.37 49.71 -22.33
C VAL A 3 -5.57 48.20 -22.36
N GLY A 4 -4.96 47.54 -23.33
CA GLY A 4 -5.00 46.09 -23.48
C GLY A 4 -4.38 45.44 -22.25
N THR A 5 -5.20 44.73 -21.49
CA THR A 5 -4.86 43.93 -20.32
C THR A 5 -3.82 42.87 -20.71
N LYS A 6 -2.53 43.21 -20.63
CA LYS A 6 -1.47 42.21 -20.54
C LYS A 6 -1.64 41.50 -19.20
N VAL A 7 -2.49 40.47 -19.16
CA VAL A 7 -2.36 39.43 -18.17
C VAL A 7 -0.93 38.93 -18.33
N ASN A 8 -0.08 39.30 -17.37
CA ASN A 8 1.34 39.07 -17.43
C ASN A 8 1.53 37.54 -17.54
N ALA A 9 2.08 37.06 -18.66
CA ALA A 9 2.20 35.63 -18.94
C ALA A 9 2.85 34.87 -17.77
N GLN A 10 3.73 35.55 -17.02
CA GLN A 10 4.33 35.06 -15.79
C GLN A 10 3.31 34.85 -14.65
N GLN A 11 2.36 35.77 -14.46
CA GLN A 11 1.27 35.60 -13.48
C GLN A 11 0.30 34.48 -13.89
N ALA A 12 0.02 34.35 -15.18
CA ALA A 12 -0.79 33.24 -15.70
C ALA A 12 -0.09 31.88 -15.48
N LEU A 13 1.22 31.81 -15.76
CA LEU A 13 2.04 30.63 -15.49
C LEU A 13 2.09 30.30 -13.99
N ILE A 14 2.28 31.29 -13.12
CA ILE A 14 2.23 31.11 -11.65
C ILE A 14 0.88 30.54 -11.20
N LYS A 15 -0.21 31.11 -11.69
CA LYS A 15 -1.56 30.65 -11.34
C LYS A 15 -1.80 29.22 -11.84
N HIS A 16 -1.33 28.89 -13.04
CA HIS A 16 -1.43 27.55 -13.60
C HIS A 16 -0.64 26.53 -12.78
N GLU A 17 0.64 26.77 -12.50
CA GLU A 17 1.49 25.89 -11.69
C GLU A 17 0.94 25.70 -10.27
N LEU A 18 0.46 26.77 -9.64
CA LEU A 18 -0.16 26.69 -8.31
C LEU A 18 -1.42 25.82 -8.35
N SER A 19 -2.29 26.01 -9.34
CA SER A 19 -3.48 25.20 -9.52
C SER A 19 -3.14 23.73 -9.80
N TYR A 20 -2.08 23.49 -10.59
CA TYR A 20 -1.60 22.16 -10.94
C TYR A 20 -1.09 21.43 -9.68
N ALA A 21 -0.25 22.10 -8.88
CA ALA A 21 0.25 21.55 -7.63
C ALA A 21 -0.88 21.30 -6.62
N LYS A 22 -1.85 22.23 -6.47
CA LYS A 22 -3.02 22.02 -5.59
C LYS A 22 -3.84 20.78 -5.98
N ARG A 23 -4.06 20.56 -7.27
CA ARG A 23 -4.73 19.35 -7.75
C ARG A 23 -3.92 18.10 -7.40
N GLY A 24 -2.60 18.16 -7.56
CA GLY A 24 -1.71 17.08 -7.17
C GLY A 24 -1.74 16.73 -5.68
N LEU A 25 -1.86 17.72 -4.79
CA LEU A 25 -2.07 17.46 -3.36
C LEU A 25 -3.37 16.67 -3.12
N GLY A 26 -4.44 17.05 -3.81
CA GLY A 26 -5.72 16.33 -3.75
C GLY A 26 -5.57 14.87 -4.21
N TRP A 27 -4.82 14.61 -5.28
CA TRP A 27 -4.49 13.25 -5.72
C TRP A 27 -3.67 12.47 -4.68
N GLY A 28 -2.74 13.12 -3.99
CA GLY A 28 -1.95 12.48 -2.92
C GLY A 28 -2.82 12.07 -1.73
N ILE A 29 -3.77 12.92 -1.32
CA ILE A 29 -4.73 12.59 -0.26
C ILE A 29 -5.65 11.46 -0.70
N LEU A 30 -6.17 11.51 -1.93
CA LEU A 30 -7.02 10.45 -2.48
C LEU A 30 -6.28 9.11 -2.51
N SER A 31 -5.00 9.11 -2.90
CA SER A 31 -4.15 7.93 -2.87
C SER A 31 -4.06 7.34 -1.45
N GLY A 32 -3.74 8.17 -0.45
CA GLY A 32 -3.69 7.70 0.94
C GLY A 32 -5.05 7.19 1.43
N ALA A 33 -6.14 7.89 1.15
CA ALA A 33 -7.48 7.49 1.55
C ALA A 33 -7.89 6.14 0.93
N THR A 34 -7.67 5.96 -0.37
CA THR A 34 -8.04 4.72 -1.08
C THR A 34 -7.17 3.53 -0.68
N TRP A 35 -5.91 3.73 -0.29
CA TRP A 35 -5.10 2.65 0.30
C TRP A 35 -5.54 2.32 1.73
N GLY A 36 -5.94 3.34 2.50
CA GLY A 36 -6.54 3.14 3.82
C GLY A 36 -7.84 2.34 3.74
N LEU A 37 -8.68 2.65 2.75
CA LEU A 37 -9.91 1.92 2.45
C LEU A 37 -9.61 0.49 1.99
N ASP A 38 -8.63 0.30 1.10
CA ASP A 38 -8.19 -1.01 0.61
C ASP A 38 -7.91 -1.98 1.77
N GLY A 39 -7.09 -1.56 2.74
CA GLY A 39 -6.78 -2.39 3.91
C GLY A 39 -8.02 -2.78 4.73
N VAL A 40 -8.98 -1.87 4.90
CA VAL A 40 -10.24 -2.16 5.61
C VAL A 40 -11.10 -3.16 4.84
N LEU A 41 -11.22 -3.00 3.51
CA LEU A 41 -11.95 -3.93 2.65
C LEU A 41 -11.34 -5.34 2.67
N LEU A 42 -10.00 -5.42 2.68
CA LEU A 42 -9.27 -6.68 2.82
C LEU A 42 -9.45 -7.31 4.19
N THR A 43 -9.52 -6.52 5.26
CA THR A 43 -9.85 -7.03 6.60
C THR A 43 -11.26 -7.61 6.64
N ILE A 44 -12.24 -6.93 6.04
CA ILE A 44 -13.63 -7.44 5.95
C ILE A 44 -13.65 -8.78 5.20
N ALA A 45 -13.03 -8.85 4.02
CA ALA A 45 -12.94 -10.10 3.26
C ALA A 45 -12.20 -11.19 4.05
N GLY A 46 -11.13 -10.80 4.74
CA GLY A 46 -10.25 -11.67 5.52
C GLY A 46 -10.98 -12.44 6.60
N PHE A 47 -12.02 -11.86 7.22
CA PHE A 47 -12.85 -12.51 8.23
C PHE A 47 -14.03 -13.33 7.67
N MET A 48 -14.15 -13.47 6.34
CA MET A 48 -15.20 -14.27 5.72
C MET A 48 -14.68 -15.64 5.27
N ALA A 49 -15.54 -16.67 5.31
CA ALA A 49 -15.23 -17.96 4.72
C ALA A 49 -15.09 -17.84 3.19
N PRO A 50 -14.08 -18.45 2.54
CA PRO A 50 -13.14 -19.43 3.10
C PRO A 50 -11.81 -18.85 3.61
N PHE A 51 -11.62 -17.52 3.61
CA PHE A 51 -10.38 -16.90 4.09
C PHE A 51 -10.20 -17.06 5.60
N TRP A 52 -11.30 -17.08 6.35
CA TRP A 52 -11.30 -17.37 7.78
C TRP A 52 -12.36 -18.38 8.16
N LEU A 53 -11.97 -19.32 9.02
CA LEU A 53 -12.84 -20.24 9.76
C LEU A 53 -12.26 -20.38 11.16
N GLU A 54 -13.11 -20.45 12.19
CA GLU A 54 -12.66 -20.61 13.59
C GLU A 54 -11.82 -21.88 13.83
N SER A 55 -12.00 -22.89 12.97
CA SER A 55 -11.24 -24.14 13.01
C SER A 55 -9.83 -24.04 12.40
N TYR A 56 -9.46 -22.91 11.79
CA TYR A 56 -8.16 -22.74 11.17
C TYR A 56 -7.04 -22.63 12.21
N SER A 57 -6.00 -23.43 12.01
CA SER A 57 -4.72 -23.22 12.67
C SER A 57 -4.02 -21.96 12.14
N LEU A 58 -3.03 -21.45 12.86
CA LEU A 58 -2.21 -20.32 12.38
C LEU A 58 -1.60 -20.58 10.99
N ALA A 59 -1.19 -21.82 10.70
CA ALA A 59 -0.70 -22.21 9.38
C ALA A 59 -1.76 -22.03 8.28
N MET A 60 -3.00 -22.44 8.56
CA MET A 60 -4.12 -22.25 7.63
C MET A 60 -4.45 -20.78 7.43
N VAL A 61 -4.43 -19.97 8.50
CA VAL A 61 -4.65 -18.51 8.41
C VAL A 61 -3.58 -17.85 7.54
N ILE A 62 -2.30 -18.18 7.73
CA ILE A 62 -1.20 -17.64 6.91
C ILE A 62 -1.41 -17.99 5.44
N VAL A 63 -1.72 -19.25 5.13
CA VAL A 63 -1.95 -19.71 3.76
C VAL A 63 -3.19 -19.06 3.14
N ALA A 64 -4.26 -18.86 3.92
CA ALA A 64 -5.45 -18.15 3.50
C ALA A 64 -5.16 -16.68 3.18
N CYS A 65 -4.36 -16.01 4.01
CA CYS A 65 -3.92 -14.63 3.80
C CYS A 65 -3.09 -14.51 2.52
N LEU A 66 -2.18 -15.45 2.25
CA LEU A 66 -1.39 -15.48 1.02
C LEU A 66 -2.25 -15.74 -0.23
N ALA A 67 -3.28 -16.59 -0.12
CA ALA A 67 -4.26 -16.78 -1.20
C ALA A 67 -5.10 -15.51 -1.43
N SER A 68 -5.53 -14.83 -0.37
CA SER A 68 -6.22 -13.53 -0.45
C SER A 68 -5.32 -12.45 -1.07
N ALA A 69 -4.04 -12.41 -0.70
CA ALA A 69 -3.03 -11.54 -1.30
C ALA A 69 -2.90 -11.77 -2.81
N ALA A 70 -2.81 -13.03 -3.22
CA ALA A 70 -2.75 -13.38 -4.64
C ALA A 70 -4.00 -12.90 -5.39
N MET A 71 -5.17 -13.07 -4.77
CA MET A 71 -6.45 -12.65 -5.34
C MET A 71 -6.54 -11.13 -5.47
N HIS A 72 -6.12 -10.40 -4.43
CA HIS A 72 -6.06 -8.94 -4.44
C HIS A 72 -5.20 -8.43 -5.60
N ASP A 73 -3.96 -8.90 -5.71
CA ASP A 73 -3.02 -8.40 -6.73
C ASP A 73 -3.48 -8.76 -8.15
N LEU A 74 -4.13 -9.91 -8.34
CA LEU A 74 -4.77 -10.26 -9.62
C LEU A 74 -5.94 -9.33 -9.96
N PHE A 75 -6.77 -8.96 -8.98
CA PHE A 75 -7.85 -8.00 -9.20
C PHE A 75 -7.33 -6.58 -9.43
N ALA A 76 -6.38 -6.11 -8.61
CA ALA A 76 -5.75 -4.81 -8.79
C ALA A 76 -5.09 -4.69 -10.17
N GLY A 77 -4.30 -5.68 -10.56
CA GLY A 77 -3.70 -5.78 -11.89
C GLY A 77 -4.74 -5.85 -12.99
N GLY A 78 -5.84 -6.59 -12.78
CA GLY A 78 -6.98 -6.68 -13.69
C GLY A 78 -7.70 -5.34 -13.90
N TRP A 79 -7.97 -4.60 -12.83
CA TRP A 79 -8.60 -3.27 -12.91
C TRP A 79 -7.72 -2.26 -13.64
N VAL A 80 -6.42 -2.25 -13.34
CA VAL A 80 -5.45 -1.38 -14.02
C VAL A 80 -5.31 -1.78 -15.50
N ALA A 81 -5.28 -3.09 -15.81
CA ALA A 81 -5.25 -3.57 -17.18
C ALA A 81 -6.53 -3.22 -17.95
N LEU A 82 -7.69 -3.27 -17.31
CA LEU A 82 -8.97 -2.86 -17.90
C LEU A 82 -8.95 -1.36 -18.22
N TYR A 83 -8.51 -0.53 -17.27
CA TYR A 83 -8.31 0.91 -17.49
C TYR A 83 -7.35 1.19 -18.65
N ASN A 84 -6.23 0.47 -18.72
CA ASN A 84 -5.25 0.61 -19.80
C ASN A 84 -5.75 0.11 -21.17
N THR A 85 -6.69 -0.84 -21.15
CA THR A 85 -7.35 -1.31 -22.38
C THR A 85 -8.28 -0.23 -22.94
N PHE A 86 -9.10 0.39 -22.08
CA PHE A 86 -9.99 1.48 -22.49
C PHE A 86 -9.25 2.78 -22.88
N THR A 87 -8.04 2.99 -22.37
CA THR A 87 -7.18 4.12 -22.78
C THR A 87 -6.26 3.81 -23.98
N GLY A 88 -6.37 2.61 -24.57
CA GLY A 88 -5.66 2.23 -25.79
C GLY A 88 -4.19 1.82 -25.59
N ARG A 89 -3.73 1.64 -24.35
CA ARG A 89 -2.33 1.32 -24.01
C ARG A 89 -2.03 -0.18 -23.88
N TRP A 90 -2.99 -1.07 -24.13
CA TRP A 90 -2.82 -2.52 -23.90
C TRP A 90 -1.61 -3.16 -24.61
N ARG A 91 -1.23 -2.66 -25.80
CA ARG A 91 -0.08 -3.18 -26.57
C ARG A 91 1.25 -2.96 -25.85
N GLU A 92 1.31 -1.95 -24.98
CA GLU A 92 2.51 -1.59 -24.22
C GLU A 92 2.89 -2.64 -23.17
N TYR A 93 1.94 -3.44 -22.67
CA TYR A 93 2.25 -4.56 -21.78
C TYR A 93 3.19 -5.56 -22.44
N GLY A 94 2.81 -6.05 -23.64
CA GLY A 94 3.60 -7.03 -24.37
C GLY A 94 4.97 -6.51 -24.81
N ARG A 95 5.07 -5.21 -25.10
CA ARG A 95 6.34 -4.55 -25.42
C ARG A 95 7.22 -4.45 -24.16
N SER A 96 6.67 -3.92 -23.08
CA SER A 96 7.40 -3.61 -21.84
C SER A 96 7.95 -4.87 -21.17
N LEU A 97 7.20 -5.98 -21.17
CA LEU A 97 7.64 -7.29 -20.66
C LEU A 97 8.93 -7.82 -21.32
N LYS A 98 9.19 -7.43 -22.58
CA LYS A 98 10.39 -7.84 -23.32
C LYS A 98 11.61 -6.97 -23.02
N THR A 99 11.40 -5.80 -22.43
CA THR A 99 12.47 -4.82 -22.16
C THR A 99 13.21 -5.10 -20.86
N LYS A 100 14.45 -4.61 -20.74
CA LYS A 100 15.20 -4.68 -19.47
C LYS A 100 14.50 -3.90 -18.34
N PRO A 101 14.01 -2.65 -18.56
CA PRO A 101 13.25 -1.93 -17.52
C PRO A 101 12.02 -2.67 -17.03
N GLY A 102 11.21 -3.24 -17.93
CA GLY A 102 10.04 -4.03 -17.53
C GLY A 102 10.42 -5.24 -16.68
N LYS A 103 11.51 -5.94 -17.00
CA LYS A 103 12.01 -7.05 -16.17
C LYS A 103 12.47 -6.59 -14.79
N ILE A 104 13.06 -5.40 -14.68
CA ILE A 104 13.44 -4.80 -13.38
C ILE A 104 12.21 -4.54 -12.51
N VAL A 105 11.14 -4.02 -13.10
CA VAL A 105 9.84 -3.87 -12.40
C VAL A 105 9.34 -5.21 -11.90
N LEU A 106 9.39 -6.28 -12.72
CA LEU A 106 8.98 -7.62 -12.29
C LEU A 106 9.86 -8.18 -11.17
N MET A 107 11.17 -7.90 -11.16
CA MET A 107 12.05 -8.29 -10.06
C MET A 107 11.68 -7.58 -8.76
N GLY A 108 11.35 -6.28 -8.82
CA GLY A 108 10.89 -5.54 -7.65
C GLY A 108 9.56 -6.07 -7.12
N ALA A 109 8.65 -6.49 -8.01
CA ALA A 109 7.37 -7.10 -7.65
C ALA A 109 7.52 -8.37 -6.79
N LEU A 110 8.65 -9.09 -6.87
CA LEU A 110 8.93 -10.24 -5.99
C LEU A 110 9.13 -9.82 -4.52
N MET A 111 9.61 -8.60 -4.27
CA MET A 111 9.72 -8.03 -2.93
C MET A 111 8.38 -7.40 -2.52
N GLY A 112 7.74 -6.67 -3.43
CA GLY A 112 6.50 -5.96 -3.16
C GLY A 112 5.29 -6.85 -2.93
N GLY A 113 5.22 -7.96 -3.65
CA GLY A 113 4.12 -8.90 -3.65
C GLY A 113 4.21 -9.93 -2.53
N PRO A 114 5.02 -11.00 -2.72
CA PRO A 114 5.23 -12.04 -1.72
C PRO A 114 5.58 -11.54 -0.31
N VAL A 115 6.60 -10.69 -0.20
CA VAL A 115 7.03 -10.18 1.12
C VAL A 115 6.12 -9.04 1.55
N GLY A 116 5.84 -8.10 0.64
CA GLY A 116 5.07 -6.92 0.97
C GLY A 116 3.60 -7.20 1.21
N MET A 117 2.87 -7.51 0.14
CA MET A 117 1.43 -7.80 0.19
C MET A 117 1.11 -9.05 1.02
N GLY A 118 1.89 -10.12 0.88
CA GLY A 118 1.70 -11.34 1.68
C GLY A 118 1.80 -11.08 3.18
N GLY A 119 2.86 -10.38 3.60
CA GLY A 119 3.03 -9.98 5.01
C GLY A 119 1.97 -8.98 5.47
N TYR A 120 1.55 -8.06 4.59
CA TYR A 120 0.49 -7.10 4.87
C TYR A 120 -0.84 -7.78 5.19
N LEU A 121 -1.31 -8.73 4.37
CA LEU A 121 -2.55 -9.45 4.66
C LEU A 121 -2.47 -10.29 5.93
N ILE A 122 -1.34 -10.93 6.20
CA ILE A 122 -1.15 -11.67 7.46
C ILE A 122 -1.22 -10.70 8.65
N GLY A 123 -0.55 -9.55 8.56
CA GLY A 123 -0.63 -8.50 9.57
C GLY A 123 -2.05 -7.99 9.80
N LEU A 124 -2.78 -7.68 8.72
CA LEU A 124 -4.16 -7.20 8.78
C LEU A 124 -5.07 -8.17 9.51
N ASN A 125 -4.99 -9.47 9.21
CA ASN A 125 -5.87 -10.49 9.80
C ASN A 125 -5.49 -10.86 11.24
N LEU A 126 -4.21 -10.77 11.61
CA LEU A 126 -3.74 -11.17 12.94
C LEU A 126 -3.68 -10.02 13.95
N ALA A 127 -3.46 -8.78 13.52
CA ALA A 127 -3.34 -7.61 14.39
C ALA A 127 -4.42 -6.55 14.16
N GLY A 128 -5.19 -6.63 13.08
CA GLY A 128 -6.22 -5.67 12.71
C GLY A 128 -5.71 -4.57 11.78
N ALA A 129 -6.65 -3.93 11.09
CA ALA A 129 -6.39 -2.95 10.04
C ALA A 129 -5.42 -1.85 10.47
N THR A 130 -5.79 -1.05 11.47
CA THR A 130 -5.01 0.13 11.86
C THR A 130 -3.58 -0.20 12.29
N TYR A 131 -3.37 -1.34 12.96
CA TYR A 131 -2.05 -1.77 13.40
C TYR A 131 -1.13 -2.09 12.22
N ALA A 132 -1.61 -2.92 11.28
CA ALA A 132 -0.82 -3.31 10.12
C ALA A 132 -0.57 -2.13 9.16
N LEU A 133 -1.58 -1.29 8.88
CA LEU A 133 -1.39 -0.10 8.05
C LEU A 133 -0.39 0.86 8.68
N SER A 134 -0.50 1.11 10.00
CA SER A 134 0.41 2.03 10.69
C SER A 134 1.85 1.56 10.63
N ILE A 135 2.13 0.29 10.91
CA ILE A 135 3.49 -0.25 10.87
C ILE A 135 4.03 -0.29 9.44
N SER A 136 3.21 -0.66 8.46
CA SER A 136 3.63 -0.67 7.06
C SER A 136 4.07 0.72 6.56
N ALA A 137 3.47 1.80 7.09
CA ALA A 137 3.77 3.18 6.69
C ALA A 137 5.20 3.63 7.02
N ILE A 138 5.96 2.83 7.77
CA ILE A 138 7.39 3.05 8.05
C ILE A 138 8.26 2.80 6.82
N TYR A 139 7.74 2.17 5.75
CA TYR A 139 8.50 1.82 4.55
C TYR A 139 9.38 2.94 3.98
N PRO A 140 9.01 4.24 3.98
CA PRO A 140 9.90 5.28 3.46
C PRO A 140 11.09 5.56 4.38
N ALA A 141 10.93 5.38 5.70
CA ALA A 141 12.02 5.47 6.67
C ALA A 141 13.04 4.34 6.43
N LEU A 142 12.56 3.12 6.16
CA LEU A 142 13.43 2.00 5.76
C LEU A 142 14.08 2.25 4.40
N GLY A 143 13.33 2.78 3.44
CA GLY A 143 13.85 3.17 2.12
C GLY A 143 14.99 4.19 2.23
N ALA A 144 14.87 5.19 3.11
CA ALA A 144 15.92 6.17 3.36
C ALA A 144 17.19 5.52 3.94
N ILE A 145 17.05 4.53 4.83
CA ILE A 145 18.18 3.78 5.39
C ILE A 145 18.84 2.94 4.29
N LEU A 146 18.06 2.21 3.48
CA LEU A 146 18.57 1.41 2.36
C LEU A 146 19.29 2.30 1.31
N GLY A 147 18.78 3.52 1.08
CA GLY A 147 19.40 4.51 0.21
C GLY A 147 20.82 4.91 0.63
N VAL A 148 21.15 4.88 1.94
CA VAL A 148 22.52 5.11 2.40
C VAL A 148 23.47 4.02 1.92
N PHE A 149 23.05 2.76 1.99
CA PHE A 149 23.92 1.64 1.64
C PHE A 149 24.01 1.44 0.13
N ILE A 150 22.90 1.61 -0.58
CA ILE A 150 22.79 1.31 -2.01
C ILE A 150 23.15 2.54 -2.86
N LEU A 151 22.58 3.70 -2.53
CA LEU A 151 22.75 4.95 -3.29
C LEU A 151 23.85 5.86 -2.72
N LYS A 152 24.42 5.52 -1.54
CA LYS A 152 25.45 6.31 -0.84
C LYS A 152 24.99 7.73 -0.50
N GLU A 153 23.69 7.88 -0.24
CA GLU A 153 23.08 9.15 0.15
C GLU A 153 23.42 9.52 1.61
N ARG A 154 23.37 10.82 1.93
CA ARG A 154 23.58 11.32 3.29
C ARG A 154 22.24 11.60 3.96
N ILE A 155 22.02 11.00 5.13
CA ILE A 155 20.84 11.26 5.96
C ILE A 155 21.00 12.61 6.67
N THR A 156 20.06 13.52 6.44
CA THR A 156 20.00 14.80 7.16
C THR A 156 19.45 14.61 8.58
N PRO A 157 19.75 15.51 9.54
CA PRO A 157 19.21 15.42 10.90
C PRO A 157 17.68 15.33 10.96
N ARG A 158 16.98 15.98 10.02
CA ARG A 158 15.51 15.89 9.87
C ARG A 158 15.06 14.46 9.61
N VAL A 159 15.72 13.78 8.68
CA VAL A 159 15.39 12.40 8.30
C VAL A 159 15.68 11.45 9.48
N TRP A 160 16.77 11.67 10.23
CA TRP A 160 17.04 10.93 11.47
C TRP A 160 15.92 11.09 12.51
N PHE A 161 15.45 12.31 12.74
CA PHE A 161 14.33 12.56 13.64
C PHE A 161 13.04 11.86 13.15
N GLY A 162 12.79 11.87 11.84
CA GLY A 162 11.68 11.13 11.23
C GLY A 162 11.77 9.62 11.45
N ILE A 163 12.96 9.02 11.25
CA ILE A 163 13.21 7.60 11.50
C ILE A 163 12.95 7.25 12.97
N ILE A 164 13.49 8.04 13.91
CA ILE A 164 13.30 7.82 15.35
C ILE A 164 11.82 7.92 15.72
N ALA A 165 11.10 8.92 15.19
CA ALA A 165 9.67 9.06 15.40
C ALA A 165 8.90 7.83 14.89
N CYS A 166 9.24 7.31 13.70
CA CYS A 166 8.63 6.08 13.18
C CYS A 166 8.84 4.88 14.14
N MET A 167 10.04 4.71 14.69
CA MET A 167 10.31 3.62 15.65
C MET A 167 9.50 3.78 16.95
N ILE A 168 9.42 5.00 17.50
CA ILE A 168 8.62 5.29 18.69
C ILE A 168 7.15 5.02 18.43
N GLY A 169 6.63 5.50 17.29
CA GLY A 169 5.24 5.27 16.90
C GLY A 169 4.94 3.78 16.71
N ALA A 170 5.84 3.02 16.07
CA ALA A 170 5.70 1.57 15.91
C ALA A 170 5.62 0.84 17.25
N PHE A 171 6.48 1.22 18.20
CA PHE A 171 6.46 0.69 19.56
C PHE A 171 5.13 0.98 20.27
N ILE A 172 4.63 2.21 20.17
CA ILE A 172 3.35 2.62 20.77
C ILE A 172 2.16 1.87 20.14
N VAL A 173 2.12 1.74 18.81
CA VAL A 173 1.06 0.96 18.12
C VAL A 173 1.07 -0.50 18.58
N SER A 174 2.25 -1.06 18.81
CA SER A 174 2.42 -2.50 19.12
C SER A 174 2.21 -2.84 20.59
N PHE A 175 1.88 -1.88 21.45
CA PHE A 175 1.93 -2.05 22.90
C PHE A 175 0.86 -3.03 23.42
N SER A 176 -0.39 -2.88 22.97
CA SER A 176 -1.49 -3.76 23.38
C SER A 176 -2.48 -4.05 22.25
N PRO A 177 -3.04 -5.27 22.21
CA PRO A 177 -4.17 -5.58 21.35
C PRO A 177 -5.40 -4.71 21.68
N PRO A 178 -6.30 -4.47 20.71
CA PRO A 178 -7.47 -3.59 20.90
C PRO A 178 -8.48 -4.12 21.93
N GLU A 179 -8.77 -5.41 21.92
CA GLU A 179 -9.75 -6.08 22.80
C GLU A 179 -9.09 -7.08 23.76
N GLY A 180 -7.77 -6.96 23.94
CA GLY A 180 -6.97 -7.90 24.73
C GLY A 180 -6.59 -9.17 23.96
N THR A 181 -5.82 -10.02 24.62
CA THR A 181 -5.16 -11.18 24.01
C THR A 181 -6.14 -12.30 23.65
N ASP A 182 -7.31 -12.37 24.30
CA ASP A 182 -8.31 -13.42 24.03
C ASP A 182 -8.96 -13.23 22.65
N ALA A 183 -9.26 -11.98 22.28
CA ALA A 183 -9.80 -11.63 20.95
C ALA A 183 -8.72 -11.68 19.86
N TYR A 184 -7.46 -11.39 20.20
CA TYR A 184 -6.33 -11.38 19.26
C TYR A 184 -5.18 -12.27 19.75
N PRO A 185 -5.34 -13.61 19.73
CA PRO A 185 -4.36 -14.55 20.29
C PRO A 185 -3.00 -14.50 19.55
N TYR A 186 -3.00 -14.07 18.30
CA TYR A 186 -1.80 -13.96 17.46
C TYR A 186 -1.37 -12.51 17.19
N PHE A 187 -1.83 -11.55 18.01
CA PHE A 187 -1.57 -10.12 17.81
C PHE A 187 -0.10 -9.81 17.52
N TYR A 188 0.83 -10.26 18.37
CA TYR A 188 2.25 -9.97 18.21
C TYR A 188 2.88 -10.64 16.99
N ALA A 189 2.35 -11.78 16.54
CA ALA A 189 2.72 -12.36 15.26
C ALA A 189 2.26 -11.44 14.12
N GLY A 190 1.03 -10.93 14.18
CA GLY A 190 0.52 -9.94 13.24
C GLY A 190 1.37 -8.66 13.19
N ILE A 191 1.83 -8.17 14.34
CA ILE A 191 2.78 -7.04 14.42
C ILE A 191 4.09 -7.36 13.70
N PHE A 192 4.67 -8.55 13.93
CA PHE A 192 5.87 -8.99 13.23
C PHE A 192 5.67 -9.05 11.71
N PHE A 193 4.57 -9.66 11.25
CA PHE A 193 4.25 -9.73 9.82
C PHE A 193 3.98 -8.35 9.20
N SER A 194 3.49 -7.39 9.99
CA SER A 194 3.28 -6.00 9.55
C SER A 194 4.57 -5.23 9.29
N LEU A 195 5.74 -5.74 9.71
CA LEU A 195 7.05 -5.18 9.33
C LEU A 195 7.48 -5.61 7.92
N LEU A 196 7.00 -6.76 7.44
CA LEU A 196 7.33 -7.26 6.10
C LEU A 196 6.87 -6.33 4.96
N PRO A 197 5.67 -5.72 4.95
CA PRO A 197 5.33 -4.69 3.95
C PRO A 197 6.29 -3.51 3.98
N ALA A 198 6.72 -3.08 5.17
CA ALA A 198 7.67 -1.98 5.25
C ALA A 198 9.01 -2.32 4.55
N ILE A 199 9.49 -3.55 4.73
CA ILE A 199 10.73 -4.04 4.10
C ILE A 199 10.51 -4.31 2.60
N GLY A 200 9.43 -5.01 2.26
CA GLY A 200 9.11 -5.44 0.89
C GLY A 200 8.92 -4.26 -0.04
N TRP A 201 8.10 -3.27 0.35
CA TRP A 201 7.87 -2.07 -0.45
C TRP A 201 9.06 -1.12 -0.48
N ALA A 202 9.86 -1.03 0.60
CA ALA A 202 11.10 -0.26 0.56
C ALA A 202 12.12 -0.86 -0.43
N CYS A 203 12.32 -2.19 -0.38
CA CYS A 203 13.20 -2.90 -1.31
C CYS A 203 12.67 -2.84 -2.74
N GLU A 204 11.38 -3.05 -2.95
CA GLU A 204 10.72 -2.88 -4.25
C GLU A 204 10.97 -1.48 -4.79
N GLY A 205 10.76 -0.43 -3.98
CA GLY A 205 11.01 0.95 -4.37
C GLY A 205 12.44 1.14 -4.91
N VAL A 206 13.44 0.66 -4.18
CA VAL A 206 14.86 0.78 -4.59
C VAL A 206 15.14 0.01 -5.88
N ILE A 207 14.63 -1.22 -6.03
CA ILE A 207 14.86 -2.06 -7.22
C ILE A 207 14.13 -1.49 -8.45
N SER A 208 12.87 -1.11 -8.27
CA SER A 208 11.96 -0.73 -9.35
C SER A 208 12.13 0.71 -9.82
N THR A 209 12.81 1.59 -9.07
CA THR A 209 13.01 3.01 -9.43
C THR A 209 13.42 3.17 -10.90
N TYR A 210 14.53 2.55 -11.31
CA TYR A 210 15.03 2.65 -12.69
C TYR A 210 14.06 2.08 -13.73
N GLY A 211 13.36 0.99 -13.37
CA GLY A 211 12.37 0.38 -14.26
C GLY A 211 11.16 1.29 -14.49
N MET A 212 10.67 1.91 -13.42
CA MET A 212 9.51 2.80 -13.43
C MET A 212 9.79 4.14 -14.11
N ASP A 213 11.03 4.62 -14.13
CA ASP A 213 11.40 5.83 -14.88
C ASP A 213 11.36 5.64 -16.41
N MET A 214 11.42 4.38 -16.88
CA MET A 214 11.58 4.03 -18.30
C MET A 214 10.35 3.35 -18.90
N VAL A 215 9.38 2.96 -18.07
CA VAL A 215 8.12 2.32 -18.49
C VAL A 215 6.97 3.23 -18.05
N ASP A 216 5.92 3.33 -18.88
CA ASP A 216 4.70 4.05 -18.50
C ASP A 216 4.17 3.52 -17.16
N SER A 217 3.92 4.42 -16.20
CA SER A 217 3.59 4.05 -14.82
C SER A 217 2.35 3.18 -14.71
N ASP A 218 1.34 3.42 -15.56
CA ASP A 218 0.09 2.65 -15.52
C ASP A 218 0.32 1.22 -16.04
N ILE A 219 1.21 1.06 -17.02
CA ILE A 219 1.61 -0.24 -17.57
C ILE A 219 2.53 -0.99 -16.60
N ALA A 220 3.52 -0.31 -16.04
CA ALA A 220 4.44 -0.86 -15.04
C ALA A 220 3.67 -1.40 -13.83
N LEU A 221 2.70 -0.63 -13.34
CA LEU A 221 1.82 -1.03 -12.23
C LEU A 221 1.02 -2.29 -12.58
N GLY A 222 0.30 -2.30 -13.70
CA GLY A 222 -0.51 -3.48 -14.04
C GLY A 222 0.34 -4.73 -14.26
N MET A 223 1.55 -4.59 -14.81
CA MET A 223 2.51 -5.68 -14.93
C MET A 223 2.99 -6.17 -13.56
N ARG A 224 3.32 -5.24 -12.66
CA ARG A 224 3.76 -5.50 -11.29
C ARG A 224 2.71 -6.29 -10.52
N GLU A 225 1.46 -5.81 -10.50
CA GLU A 225 0.35 -6.43 -9.78
C GLU A 225 0.02 -7.82 -10.34
N ALA A 226 -0.14 -7.93 -11.66
CA ALA A 226 -0.46 -9.21 -12.28
C ALA A 226 0.65 -10.26 -12.05
N PHE A 227 1.92 -9.85 -12.16
CA PHE A 227 3.05 -10.74 -11.90
C PHE A 227 3.13 -11.13 -10.42
N SER A 228 2.93 -10.18 -9.51
CA SER A 228 2.85 -10.44 -8.07
C SER A 228 1.78 -11.49 -7.75
N GLY A 229 0.56 -11.27 -8.21
CA GLY A 229 -0.57 -12.17 -7.98
C GLY A 229 -0.32 -13.58 -8.53
N LEU A 230 0.30 -13.69 -9.71
CA LEU A 230 0.69 -14.97 -10.30
C LEU A 230 1.79 -15.68 -9.50
N VAL A 231 2.82 -14.96 -9.05
CA VAL A 231 3.89 -15.51 -8.23
C VAL A 231 3.35 -15.98 -6.88
N LEU A 232 2.51 -15.16 -6.25
CA LEU A 232 1.82 -15.52 -5.01
C LEU A 232 1.00 -16.80 -5.20
N LEU A 233 0.13 -16.84 -6.22
CA LEU A 233 -0.77 -17.97 -6.44
C LEU A 233 -0.04 -19.27 -6.82
N ILE A 234 0.91 -19.20 -7.76
CA ILE A 234 1.51 -20.40 -8.39
C ILE A 234 2.71 -20.90 -7.59
N ILE A 235 3.44 -20.02 -6.91
CA ILE A 235 4.71 -20.35 -6.26
C ILE A 235 4.57 -20.24 -4.73
N VAL A 236 4.21 -19.08 -4.21
CA VAL A 236 4.29 -18.81 -2.76
C VAL A 236 3.24 -19.59 -1.99
N VAL A 237 1.99 -19.57 -2.44
CA VAL A 237 0.86 -20.26 -1.80
C VAL A 237 1.11 -21.77 -1.66
N PRO A 238 1.45 -22.53 -2.72
CA PRO A 238 1.72 -23.96 -2.56
C PRO A 238 2.96 -24.23 -1.72
N ILE A 239 4.06 -23.45 -1.87
CA ILE A 239 5.26 -23.62 -1.04
C ILE A 239 4.92 -23.42 0.44
N ALA A 240 4.23 -22.33 0.78
CA ALA A 240 3.78 -22.06 2.14
C ALA A 240 2.85 -23.16 2.64
N GLY A 241 1.94 -23.64 1.79
CA GLY A 241 1.04 -24.75 2.08
C GLY A 241 1.79 -26.02 2.49
N PHE A 242 2.79 -26.44 1.71
CA PHE A 242 3.59 -27.62 2.05
C PHE A 242 4.49 -27.41 3.27
N LEU A 243 5.16 -26.25 3.38
CA LEU A 243 6.07 -25.96 4.50
C LEU A 243 5.36 -25.86 5.85
N LEU A 244 4.14 -25.32 5.85
CA LEU A 244 3.34 -25.10 7.07
C LEU A 244 2.38 -26.26 7.35
N GLY A 245 2.37 -27.32 6.53
CA GLY A 245 1.51 -28.50 6.71
C GLY A 245 0.04 -28.31 6.30
N ALA A 246 -0.30 -27.23 5.58
CA ALA A 246 -1.63 -26.97 5.02
C ALA A 246 -1.85 -27.59 3.62
N GLY A 247 -0.82 -28.18 3.01
CA GLY A 247 -0.89 -28.83 1.70
C GLY A 247 -1.40 -27.89 0.61
N LEU A 248 -2.42 -28.31 -0.15
CA LEU A 248 -3.02 -27.53 -1.22
C LEU A 248 -4.19 -26.62 -0.76
N ALA A 249 -4.36 -26.43 0.55
CA ALA A 249 -5.47 -25.65 1.10
C ALA A 249 -5.58 -24.23 0.52
N GLY A 250 -4.45 -23.57 0.24
CA GLY A 250 -4.45 -22.22 -0.31
C GLY A 250 -5.16 -22.11 -1.68
N TRP A 251 -5.00 -23.10 -2.55
CA TRP A 251 -5.74 -23.13 -3.82
C TRP A 251 -7.22 -23.44 -3.64
N ASN A 252 -7.55 -24.32 -2.67
CA ASN A 252 -8.94 -24.60 -2.33
C ASN A 252 -9.63 -23.35 -1.75
N ILE A 253 -8.94 -22.57 -0.92
CA ILE A 253 -9.43 -21.31 -0.38
C ILE A 253 -9.60 -20.28 -1.50
N PHE A 254 -8.59 -20.14 -2.37
CA PHE A 254 -8.65 -19.24 -3.51
C PHE A 254 -9.85 -19.55 -4.42
N GLY A 255 -10.01 -20.81 -4.85
CA GLY A 255 -11.16 -21.24 -5.67
C GLY A 255 -12.49 -21.17 -4.91
N GLY A 256 -12.48 -21.51 -3.62
CA GLY A 256 -13.64 -21.43 -2.76
C GLY A 256 -14.17 -20.01 -2.57
N ALA A 257 -13.30 -19.00 -2.58
CA ALA A 257 -13.71 -17.60 -2.49
C ALA A 257 -14.52 -17.18 -3.73
N PHE A 258 -14.16 -17.66 -4.93
CA PHE A 258 -14.97 -17.46 -6.13
C PHE A 258 -16.33 -18.16 -6.02
N ALA A 259 -16.37 -19.38 -5.45
CA ALA A 259 -17.63 -20.09 -5.23
C ALA A 259 -18.53 -19.41 -4.19
N ALA A 260 -17.95 -18.81 -3.14
CA ALA A 260 -18.66 -18.09 -2.09
C ALA A 260 -19.20 -16.72 -2.57
N GLY A 261 -18.59 -16.13 -3.60
CA GLY A 261 -19.01 -14.86 -4.20
C GLY A 261 -18.66 -13.64 -3.35
N ALA A 262 -19.29 -13.48 -2.19
CA ALA A 262 -19.15 -12.28 -1.36
C ALA A 262 -17.71 -11.96 -0.92
N PRO A 263 -16.90 -12.91 -0.39
CA PRO A 263 -15.51 -12.63 -0.02
C PRO A 263 -14.67 -12.18 -1.22
N MET A 264 -14.85 -12.84 -2.37
CA MET A 264 -14.16 -12.49 -3.60
C MET A 264 -14.54 -11.09 -4.09
N LEU A 265 -15.81 -10.69 -4.00
CA LEU A 265 -16.25 -9.34 -4.35
C LEU A 265 -15.64 -8.26 -3.44
N TRP A 266 -15.47 -8.55 -2.15
CA TRP A 266 -14.76 -7.63 -1.25
C TRP A 266 -13.28 -7.49 -1.61
N VAL A 267 -12.59 -8.59 -1.93
CA VAL A 267 -11.20 -8.55 -2.42
C VAL A 267 -11.11 -7.83 -3.77
N ALA A 268 -12.09 -7.99 -4.66
CA ALA A 268 -12.14 -7.27 -5.93
C ALA A 268 -12.38 -5.77 -5.75
N ALA A 269 -13.23 -5.38 -4.78
CA ALA A 269 -13.44 -3.98 -4.41
C ALA A 269 -12.19 -3.37 -3.76
N ALA A 270 -11.49 -4.13 -2.92
CA ALA A 270 -10.18 -3.75 -2.39
C ALA A 270 -9.19 -3.51 -3.53
N GLY A 271 -9.03 -4.47 -4.44
CA GLY A 271 -8.15 -4.33 -5.62
C GLY A 271 -8.49 -3.11 -6.49
N LEU A 272 -9.77 -2.73 -6.62
CA LEU A 272 -10.16 -1.49 -7.29
C LEU A 272 -9.70 -0.25 -6.53
N SER A 273 -9.86 -0.25 -5.20
CA SER A 273 -9.39 0.81 -4.32
C SER A 273 -7.85 0.94 -4.36
N GLY A 274 -7.13 -0.17 -4.29
CA GLY A 274 -5.67 -0.22 -4.46
C GLY A 274 -5.24 0.30 -5.83
N GLY A 275 -5.86 -0.16 -6.93
CA GLY A 275 -5.58 0.33 -8.28
C GLY A 275 -5.83 1.84 -8.43
N LEU A 276 -6.92 2.35 -7.86
CA LEU A 276 -7.20 3.79 -7.83
C LEU A 276 -6.16 4.55 -7.00
N SER A 277 -5.72 3.99 -5.87
CA SER A 277 -4.68 4.57 -5.03
C SER A 277 -3.39 4.79 -5.80
N TYR A 278 -2.95 3.80 -6.58
CA TYR A 278 -1.75 3.91 -7.37
C TYR A 278 -1.87 4.91 -8.52
N VAL A 279 -2.99 4.91 -9.25
CA VAL A 279 -3.23 5.91 -10.31
C VAL A 279 -3.22 7.33 -9.72
N ALA A 280 -3.85 7.52 -8.55
CA ALA A 280 -3.81 8.79 -7.82
C ALA A 280 -2.40 9.14 -7.36
N TRP A 281 -1.62 8.16 -6.89
CA TRP A 281 -0.24 8.33 -6.45
C TRP A 281 0.66 8.83 -7.59
N TYR A 282 0.63 8.19 -8.76
CA TYR A 282 1.43 8.63 -9.92
C TYR A 282 1.02 10.02 -10.42
N LYS A 283 -0.27 10.35 -10.40
CA LYS A 283 -0.71 11.73 -10.68
C LYS A 283 -0.15 12.72 -9.66
N ALA A 284 -0.18 12.39 -8.38
CA ALA A 284 0.37 13.25 -7.33
C ALA A 284 1.89 13.44 -7.50
N LEU A 285 2.63 12.37 -7.82
CA LEU A 285 4.07 12.39 -8.09
C LEU A 285 4.39 13.39 -9.21
N ASN A 286 3.70 13.27 -10.35
CA ASN A 286 3.89 14.13 -11.52
C ASN A 286 3.47 15.60 -11.28
N MET A 287 2.58 15.86 -10.31
CA MET A 287 2.04 17.20 -10.06
C MET A 287 2.72 17.95 -8.92
N THR A 288 3.28 17.25 -7.94
CA THR A 288 3.78 17.85 -6.69
C THR A 288 5.23 17.48 -6.35
N GLY A 289 5.80 16.50 -7.08
CA GLY A 289 7.10 15.90 -6.80
C GLY A 289 7.01 14.75 -5.79
N VAL A 290 8.07 13.94 -5.75
CA VAL A 290 8.15 12.70 -4.97
C VAL A 290 7.86 12.93 -3.48
N GLY A 291 8.55 13.87 -2.84
CA GLY A 291 8.42 14.08 -1.41
C GLY A 291 7.00 14.45 -0.95
N ARG A 292 6.34 15.38 -1.66
CA ARG A 292 4.96 15.79 -1.32
C ARG A 292 3.97 14.67 -1.57
N ALA A 293 4.01 14.03 -2.74
CA ALA A 293 3.11 12.94 -3.06
C ALA A 293 3.21 11.79 -2.04
N MET A 294 4.44 11.41 -1.66
CA MET A 294 4.70 10.41 -0.63
C MET A 294 4.15 10.84 0.73
N ALA A 295 4.36 12.10 1.14
CA ALA A 295 3.86 12.61 2.42
C ALA A 295 2.33 12.53 2.55
N PHE A 296 1.59 12.74 1.47
CA PHE A 296 0.13 12.58 1.48
C PHE A 296 -0.31 11.12 1.32
N ASN A 297 0.40 10.32 0.55
CA ASN A 297 0.11 8.89 0.41
C ASN A 297 0.20 8.17 1.77
N VAL A 298 1.28 8.34 2.53
CA VAL A 298 1.52 7.64 3.81
C VAL A 298 0.49 7.95 4.91
N THR A 299 -0.35 8.95 4.70
CA THR A 299 -1.51 9.21 5.58
C THR A 299 -2.55 8.09 5.55
N TYR A 300 -2.43 7.11 4.65
CA TYR A 300 -3.29 5.93 4.60
C TYR A 300 -3.44 5.23 5.96
N ALA A 301 -2.39 5.25 6.78
CA ALA A 301 -2.44 4.70 8.14
C ALA A 301 -3.55 5.34 8.98
N LEU A 302 -3.70 6.67 8.87
CA LEU A 302 -4.74 7.43 9.56
C LEU A 302 -6.12 7.23 8.94
N TRP A 303 -6.20 7.03 7.62
CA TRP A 303 -7.47 6.78 6.93
C TRP A 303 -8.10 5.44 7.29
N SER A 304 -7.30 4.45 7.71
CA SER A 304 -7.85 3.16 8.20
C SER A 304 -8.85 3.34 9.36
N ILE A 305 -8.65 4.34 10.22
CA ILE A 305 -9.47 4.57 11.40
C ILE A 305 -10.88 5.06 11.06
N PRO A 306 -11.09 6.17 10.33
CA PRO A 306 -12.43 6.61 9.96
C PRO A 306 -13.15 5.61 9.06
N PHE A 307 -12.44 4.89 8.17
CA PHE A 307 -13.07 3.83 7.39
C PHE A 307 -13.47 2.65 8.27
N GLY A 308 -12.62 2.19 9.19
CA GLY A 308 -12.99 1.12 10.11
C GLY A 308 -14.19 1.48 10.99
N LEU A 309 -14.20 2.69 11.54
CA LEU A 309 -15.34 3.21 12.31
C LEU A 309 -16.61 3.31 11.46
N LEU A 310 -16.51 3.78 10.22
CA LEU A 310 -17.65 3.89 9.31
C LEU A 310 -18.25 2.52 9.02
N PHE A 311 -17.42 1.55 8.62
CA PHE A 311 -17.87 0.21 8.25
C PHE A 311 -18.40 -0.59 9.45
N ALA A 312 -17.87 -0.35 10.65
CA ALA A 312 -18.46 -0.88 11.88
C ALA A 312 -19.79 -0.23 12.25
N ALA A 313 -19.93 1.09 12.07
CA ALA A 313 -21.19 1.80 12.34
C ALA A 313 -22.34 1.34 11.44
N ILE A 314 -22.04 0.88 10.22
CA ILE A 314 -23.03 0.30 9.29
C ILE A 314 -23.15 -1.23 9.43
N GLY A 315 -22.49 -1.84 10.42
CA GLY A 315 -22.64 -3.25 10.77
C GLY A 315 -21.98 -4.24 9.79
N LEU A 316 -20.98 -3.81 9.03
CA LEU A 316 -20.30 -4.68 8.06
C LEU A 316 -19.17 -5.53 8.68
N TYR A 317 -18.53 -5.06 9.75
CA TYR A 317 -17.60 -5.85 10.56
C TYR A 317 -17.37 -5.20 11.94
N GLU A 318 -16.81 -5.96 12.87
CA GLU A 318 -16.42 -5.45 14.19
C GLU A 318 -15.07 -4.73 14.12
N TYR A 319 -15.01 -3.51 14.64
CA TYR A 319 -13.79 -2.71 14.63
C TYR A 319 -13.63 -1.95 15.95
N THR A 320 -12.47 -2.14 16.56
CA THR A 320 -12.04 -1.43 17.75
C THR A 320 -10.58 -1.00 17.59
N VAL A 321 -10.23 0.13 18.20
CA VAL A 321 -8.88 0.70 18.13
C VAL A 321 -8.52 1.33 19.46
N THR A 322 -7.32 1.05 19.97
CA THR A 322 -6.86 1.69 21.20
C THR A 322 -6.42 3.13 20.95
N THR A 323 -6.54 3.97 21.98
CA THR A 323 -5.96 5.33 21.97
C THR A 323 -4.47 5.30 21.67
N GLN A 324 -3.75 4.28 22.15
CA GLN A 324 -2.33 4.09 21.86
C GLN A 324 -2.09 3.84 20.37
N ALA A 325 -2.88 2.98 19.72
CA ALA A 325 -2.78 2.74 18.28
C ALA A 325 -3.02 4.03 17.47
N VAL A 326 -4.00 4.86 17.86
CA VAL A 326 -4.24 6.15 17.20
C VAL A 326 -3.06 7.10 17.36
N ILE A 327 -2.52 7.24 18.58
CA ILE A 327 -1.35 8.09 18.86
C ILE A 327 -0.13 7.59 18.09
N GLY A 328 0.12 6.29 18.10
CA GLY A 328 1.23 5.67 17.41
C GLY A 328 1.13 5.84 15.89
N ALA A 329 -0.05 5.65 15.30
CA ALA A 329 -0.31 5.89 13.88
C ALA A 329 -0.03 7.35 13.47
N ALA A 330 -0.43 8.31 14.32
CA ALA A 330 -0.15 9.73 14.12
C ALA A 330 1.36 10.03 14.18
N ILE A 331 2.07 9.45 15.15
CA ILE A 331 3.52 9.60 15.29
C ILE A 331 4.26 8.99 14.09
N ILE A 332 3.87 7.79 13.62
CA ILE A 332 4.48 7.17 12.43
C ILE A 332 4.22 8.03 11.20
N THR A 333 3.00 8.50 11.00
CA THR A 333 2.65 9.35 9.86
C THR A 333 3.49 10.63 9.87
N PHE A 334 3.59 11.29 11.02
CA PHE A 334 4.43 12.48 11.19
C PHE A 334 5.91 12.18 10.93
N GLY A 335 6.45 11.11 11.51
CA GLY A 335 7.83 10.68 11.30
C GLY A 335 8.14 10.39 9.84
N THR A 336 7.22 9.71 9.16
CA THR A 336 7.35 9.36 7.74
C THR A 336 7.31 10.61 6.86
N ILE A 337 6.41 11.55 7.16
CA ILE A 337 6.36 12.86 6.49
C ILE A 337 7.69 13.60 6.62
N LEU A 338 8.33 13.58 7.80
CA LEU A 338 9.65 14.19 8.02
C LEU A 338 10.77 13.53 7.21
N VAL A 339 10.67 12.21 6.98
CA VAL A 339 11.61 11.50 6.12
C VAL A 339 11.45 11.97 4.67
N VAL A 340 10.23 11.88 4.12
CA VAL A 340 9.98 12.06 2.68
C VAL A 340 9.88 13.51 2.25
N ALA A 341 9.54 14.44 3.15
CA ALA A 341 9.33 15.84 2.82
C ALA A 341 9.88 16.80 3.87
N ASN A 342 10.27 18.00 3.42
CA ASN A 342 10.51 19.12 4.32
C ASN A 342 9.16 19.77 4.68
N PRO A 343 8.74 19.82 5.95
CA PRO A 343 7.47 20.44 6.34
C PRO A 343 7.32 21.89 5.88
N LYS A 344 8.44 22.62 5.81
CA LYS A 344 8.46 24.02 5.33
C LYS A 344 8.17 24.13 3.83
N GLU A 345 8.37 23.06 3.07
CA GLU A 345 8.17 23.00 1.61
C GLU A 345 6.87 22.28 1.22
N LEU A 346 6.23 21.57 2.15
CA LEU A 346 4.94 20.89 1.92
C LEU A 346 3.84 21.89 1.56
N LEU A 347 3.77 23.01 2.29
CA LEU A 347 2.73 24.03 2.12
C LEU A 347 3.17 25.18 1.21
N LYS A 348 4.47 25.30 0.94
CA LYS A 348 5.00 26.25 -0.05
C LYS A 348 4.85 25.67 -1.44
N LEU A 349 3.72 25.95 -2.07
CA LEU A 349 3.45 25.51 -3.45
C LEU A 349 4.29 26.25 -4.52
N ARG A 350 5.20 27.18 -4.12
CA ARG A 350 6.32 27.73 -4.91
C ARG A 350 7.35 28.45 -4.00
N ASN A 351 8.62 28.40 -4.41
CA ASN A 351 9.84 29.07 -3.90
C ASN A 351 10.19 28.91 -2.40
#